data_AF-A0AAP6EL40-F1
#
_entry.id   AF-A0AAP6EL40-F1
#
_cell.length_a   1.000
_cell.length_b   1.000
_cell.length_c   1.000
_cell.angle_alpha   90.00
_cell.angle_beta   90.00
_cell.angle_gamma   90.00
#
_symmetry.space_group_name_H-M   'P 1'
#
loop_
_entity.id
_entity.type
_entity.pdbx_description
1 polymer ?
#
loop_
_entity_poly.entity_id
_entity_poly.type
_entity_poly.pdbx_seq_one_letter_code
_entity_poly.pdbx_strand_id
1 'polypeptide(L)' 'MAPEIVTPFRKSSYSAQENACVELARTFPGGHAVRDSKYPSGPVQFFGAEAWTGFIQSVTTTH' A
#
# COMPACT_ATOMS: atom_id res chain seq x y z
N MET A 1 1.76 5.82 17.79
CA MET A 1 1.17 6.90 16.98
C MET A 1 1.06 6.38 15.57
N ALA A 2 -0.14 6.38 14.97
CA ALA A 2 -0.30 5.88 13.60
C ALA A 2 0.37 6.87 12.63
N PRO A 3 1.04 6.39 11.58
CA PRO A 3 1.64 7.28 10.59
C PRO A 3 0.55 8.05 9.85
N GLU A 4 0.81 9.33 9.56
CA GLU A 4 -0.14 10.22 8.91
C GLU A 4 -0.23 9.90 7.41
N ILE A 5 -1.44 9.69 6.89
CA ILE A 5 -1.68 9.49 5.45
C ILE A 5 -1.64 10.86 4.76
N VAL A 6 -0.70 11.03 3.82
CA VAL A 6 -0.43 12.32 3.15
C VAL A 6 -0.90 12.37 1.69
N THR A 7 -1.41 11.26 1.15
CA THR A 7 -2.01 11.21 -0.19
C THR A 7 -3.35 10.49 -0.17
N PRO A 8 -4.29 10.79 -1.09
CA PRO A 8 -5.48 9.97 -1.26
C PRO A 8 -5.12 8.52 -1.64
N PHE A 9 -5.98 7.58 -1.26
CA PHE A 9 -5.88 6.19 -1.68
C PHE A 9 -6.06 6.07 -3.20
N ARG A 10 -5.14 5.35 -3.85
CA ARG A 10 -5.17 5.07 -5.28
C ARG A 10 -5.23 3.58 -5.53
N LYS A 11 -6.16 3.14 -6.38
CA LYS A 11 -6.25 1.76 -6.87
C LYS A 11 -5.12 1.45 -7.84
N SER A 12 -4.61 0.22 -7.80
CA SER A 12 -3.69 -0.29 -8.82
C SER A 12 -4.40 -0.47 -10.16
N SER A 13 -3.74 -0.14 -11.27
CA SER A 13 -4.26 -0.32 -12.64
C SER A 13 -4.40 -1.78 -13.04
N TYR A 14 -3.71 -2.70 -12.36
CA TYR A 14 -3.81 -4.15 -12.59
C TYR A 14 -5.03 -4.80 -11.90
N SER A 15 -5.75 -4.06 -11.06
CA SER A 15 -6.94 -4.54 -10.35
C SER A 15 -8.20 -4.63 -11.22
N ALA A 16 -8.11 -4.35 -12.53
CA ALA A 16 -9.27 -4.27 -13.43
C ALA A 16 -9.79 -5.64 -13.89
N GLN A 17 -8.97 -6.68 -13.95
CA GLN A 17 -9.37 -7.95 -14.57
C GLN A 17 -9.74 -9.06 -13.58
N GLU A 18 -9.18 -9.11 -12.37
CA GLU A 18 -9.28 -10.32 -11.52
C GLU A 18 -9.44 -10.08 -10.01
N ASN A 19 -10.24 -9.08 -9.60
CA ASN A 19 -10.68 -8.93 -8.19
C ASN A 19 -9.55 -8.78 -7.13
N ALA A 20 -8.31 -8.48 -7.51
CA ALA A 20 -7.22 -8.15 -6.60
C ALA A 20 -7.19 -6.63 -6.34
N CYS A 21 -8.15 -6.13 -5.57
CA CYS A 21 -8.40 -4.71 -5.37
C CYS A 21 -7.68 -4.21 -4.11
N VAL A 22 -6.44 -3.76 -4.25
CA VAL A 22 -5.72 -3.04 -3.20
C VAL A 22 -5.62 -1.56 -3.54
N GLU A 23 -5.73 -0.73 -2.50
CA GLU A 23 -5.53 0.71 -2.55
C GLU A 23 -4.31 1.09 -1.72
N LEU A 24 -3.50 2.00 -2.27
CA LEU A 24 -2.27 2.48 -1.66
C LEU A 24 -2.33 3.98 -1.42
N ALA A 25 -1.79 4.42 -0.29
CA ALA A 25 -1.52 5.81 0.00
C ALA A 25 -0.13 5.96 0.65
N ARG A 26 0.52 7.11 0.47
CA ARG A 26 1.78 7.43 1.13
C ARG A 26 1.53 7.92 2.54
N THR A 27 2.45 7.64 3.44
CA THR A 27 2.42 8.15 4.82
C THR A 27 3.70 8.91 5.16
N PHE A 28 3.61 9.86 6.09
CA PHE A 28 4.78 10.54 6.65
C PHE A 28 5.41 9.68 7.76
N PRO A 29 6.76 9.53 7.83
CA PRO A 29 7.81 10.21 7.06
C PRO A 29 8.36 9.46 5.83
N GLY A 30 7.52 8.74 5.07
CA GLY A 30 7.92 8.01 3.86
C GLY A 30 7.43 6.56 3.81
N GLY A 31 6.47 6.19 4.64
CA GLY A 31 5.83 4.88 4.64
C GLY A 31 4.68 4.77 3.63
N HIS A 32 3.98 3.65 3.70
CA HIS A 32 2.81 3.38 2.87
C HIS A 32 1.68 2.76 3.69
N ALA A 33 0.47 3.16 3.38
CA ALA A 33 -0.78 2.59 3.87
C ALA A 33 -1.41 1.75 2.77
N VAL A 34 -1.79 0.51 3.11
CA VAL A 34 -2.39 -0.46 2.21
C VAL A 34 -3.74 -0.86 2.77
N ARG A 35 -4.78 -0.83 1.94
CA ARG A 35 -6.10 -1.34 2.31
C ARG A 35 -6.72 -2.14 1.18
N ASP A 36 -7.65 -3.01 1.55
CA ASP A 36 -8.47 -3.74 0.60
C ASP A 36 -9.60 -2.83 0.08
N SER A 37 -9.75 -2.71 -1.24
CA SER A 37 -10.77 -1.84 -1.84
C SER A 37 -12.18 -2.43 -1.77
N LYS A 38 -12.33 -3.73 -1.49
CA LYS A 38 -13.65 -4.37 -1.28
C LYS A 38 -14.17 -4.07 0.12
N TYR A 39 -13.28 -3.81 1.08
CA TYR A 39 -13.60 -3.45 2.45
C TYR A 39 -12.98 -2.08 2.82
N PRO A 40 -13.49 -0.96 2.27
CA PRO A 40 -12.90 0.36 2.47
C PRO A 40 -12.98 0.86 3.93
N SER A 41 -13.90 0.31 4.74
CA SER A 41 -14.01 0.53 6.18
C SER A 41 -13.21 -0.48 7.02
N GLY A 42 -12.52 -1.42 6.37
CA GLY A 42 -11.69 -2.43 7.00
C GLY A 42 -10.35 -1.87 7.50
N PRO A 43 -9.53 -2.74 8.13
CA PRO A 43 -8.24 -2.34 8.68
C PRO A 43 -7.27 -1.88 7.58
N VAL A 44 -6.52 -0.82 7.89
CA VAL A 44 -5.44 -0.29 7.04
C VAL A 44 -4.10 -0.79 7.58
N GLN A 45 -3.32 -1.43 6.72
CA GLN A 45 -1.99 -1.92 7.06
C GLN A 45 -0.95 -0.84 6.76
N PHE A 46 -0.12 -0.52 7.75
CA PHE A 46 0.90 0.52 7.65
C PHE A 46 2.30 -0.09 7.58
N PHE A 47 3.08 0.38 6.63
CA PHE A 47 4.46 -0.01 6.43
C PHE A 47 5.35 1.22 6.57
N GLY A 48 6.40 1.12 7.38
CA GLY A 48 7.44 2.14 7.45
C GLY A 48 8.26 2.22 6.16
N ALA A 49 9.04 3.30 6.02
CA ALA A 49 9.84 3.56 4.82
C ALA A 49 10.84 2.43 4.49
N GLU A 50 11.55 1.92 5.50
CA GLU A 50 12.52 0.84 5.33
C GLU A 50 11.86 -0.48 4.92
N ALA A 51 10.79 -0.86 5.62
CA ALA A 51 10.04 -2.08 5.33
C ALA A 51 9.43 -2.07 3.93
N TRP A 52 8.89 -0.91 3.51
CA TRP A 52 8.37 -0.75 2.15
C TRP A 52 9.46 -0.86 1.09
N THR A 53 10.61 -0.23 1.31
CA THR A 53 11.77 -0.33 0.40
C THR A 53 12.24 -1.77 0.26
N GLY A 54 12.39 -2.49 1.38
CA GLY A 54 12.79 -3.89 1.37
C GLY A 54 11.79 -4.79 0.64
N PHE A 55 10.48 -4.55 0.83
CA PHE A 55 9.44 -5.25 0.08
C PHE A 55 9.60 -5.05 -1.43
N ILE A 56 9.73 -3.80 -1.91
CA ILE A 56 9.90 -3.51 -3.35
C ILE A 56 11.16 -4.17 -3.90
N GLN A 57 12.28 -4.12 -3.17
CA GLN A 57 13.50 -4.80 -3.58
C GLN A 57 13.27 -6.31 -3.71
N SER A 58 12.62 -6.94 -2.74
CA SER A 58 12.36 -8.39 -2.74
C SER A 58 11.51 -8.86 -3.92
N VAL A 59 10.56 -8.05 -4.38
CA VAL A 59 9.68 -8.41 -5.52
C VAL A 59 10.28 -8.03 -6.88
N THR A 60 11.23 -7.09 -6.90
CA THR A 60 11.88 -6.62 -8.13
C THR A 60 13.13 -7.45 -8.46
N THR A 61 13.80 -8.01 -7.45
CA THR A 61 14.89 -8.97 -7.66
C THR A 61 14.31 -10.27 -8.22
N THR A 62 14.24 -10.34 -9.55
CA THR A 62 13.97 -11.57 -10.30
C THR A 62 15.03 -12.61 -9.97
N HIS A 63 14.58 -13.79 -9.53
CA HIS A 63 15.41 -15.00 -9.43
C HIS A 63 15.68 -15.58 -10.82
#